data_AF-A0A3A1YB48-F1
#
_entry.id   AF-A0A3A1YB48-F1
#
_cell.length_a   1.000
_cell.length_b   1.000
_cell.length_c   1.000
_cell.angle_alpha   90.00
_cell.angle_beta   90.00
_cell.angle_gamma   90.00
#
_symmetry.space_group_name_H-M   'P 1'
#
loop_
_entity.id
_entity.type
_entity.pdbx_description
1 polymer ?
#
loop_
_entity_poly.entity_id
_entity_poly.type
_entity_poly.pdbx_seq_one_letter_code
_entity_poly.pdbx_strand_id
1 'polypeptide(L)'
;MNILVLDSSFNKMQAANYSFSSDDNYQVLSSFSAQKGSQGEQALEILQEIATDPTASKLYAEYKYVMFNRGPGSFVGTRISTSLTQGIATVNPEVKVIAVSSLEMLAQQIRLLALLASQHQLEIPAFTNKTKIFVAIDANMGESYVASFNWHQLKDTNELILDLAGKEQLIKKAELEQIYLATQSSDLAMREQIIAANNYTHKFGFEVKDQVILVGNAWNKYYPAGQTLVQQLSDEVVARQLYPLISGYFQKHLLIPKLEQNQRVTIEEDLMDDIFAFFEQITELPDVRFLAPLIIDKIKAQDFTSRLNIEPTYIRDKVTY
;
A
#
# COMPACT_ATOMS: atom_id res chain seq x y z
N MET A 1 -7.45 -15.36 13.98
CA MET A 1 -6.07 -14.86 14.10
C MET A 1 -6.14 -13.36 13.96
N ASN A 2 -5.63 -12.63 14.95
CA ASN A 2 -5.81 -11.18 15.03
C ASN A 2 -4.48 -10.47 14.79
N ILE A 3 -4.48 -9.50 13.88
CA ILE A 3 -3.32 -8.71 13.47
C ILE A 3 -3.71 -7.24 13.58
N LEU A 4 -2.89 -6.45 14.28
CA LEU A 4 -3.00 -5.00 14.25
C LEU A 4 -2.07 -4.46 13.16
N VAL A 5 -2.58 -3.57 12.32
CA VAL A 5 -1.84 -2.90 11.25
C VAL A 5 -1.74 -1.41 11.57
N LEU A 6 -0.55 -0.83 11.45
CA LEU A 6 -0.26 0.56 11.79
C LEU A 6 0.45 1.30 10.66
N ASP A 7 -0.06 2.47 10.24
CA ASP A 7 0.66 3.37 9.35
C ASP A 7 0.36 4.84 9.67
N SER A 8 1.41 5.65 9.73
CA SER A 8 1.36 7.11 9.91
C SER A 8 2.32 7.82 8.96
N SER A 9 2.82 7.12 7.93
CA SER A 9 3.97 7.56 7.12
C SER A 9 3.68 8.75 6.23
N PHE A 10 2.42 9.07 5.93
CA PHE A 10 2.04 10.17 5.03
C PHE A 10 0.92 11.05 5.61
N ASN A 11 -0.20 11.21 4.90
CA ASN A 11 -1.19 12.26 5.16
C ASN A 11 -2.05 12.02 6.42
N LYS A 12 -2.20 10.76 6.86
CA LYS A 12 -3.05 10.37 8.00
C LYS A 12 -2.34 9.32 8.85
N MET A 13 -2.69 9.26 10.14
CA MET A 13 -2.56 8.05 10.93
C MET A 13 -3.72 7.14 10.53
N GLN A 14 -3.45 5.86 10.34
CA GLN A 14 -4.42 4.85 10.01
C GLN A 14 -4.04 3.54 10.70
N ALA A 15 -5.03 2.85 11.23
CA ALA A 15 -4.85 1.53 11.83
C ALA A 15 -5.97 0.59 11.39
N ALA A 16 -5.68 -0.71 11.40
CA ALA A 16 -6.68 -1.75 11.16
C ALA A 16 -6.45 -3.01 12.01
N ASN A 17 -7.51 -3.52 12.63
CA ASN A 17 -7.56 -4.87 13.17
C ASN A 17 -8.06 -5.83 12.09
N TYR A 18 -7.22 -6.76 11.66
CA TYR A 18 -7.61 -7.89 10.82
C TYR A 18 -7.88 -9.12 11.69
N SER A 19 -9.09 -9.64 11.62
CA SER A 19 -9.55 -10.85 12.30
C SER A 19 -9.81 -11.96 11.29
N PHE A 20 -8.81 -12.81 11.04
CA PHE A 20 -8.89 -13.96 10.14
C PHE A 20 -9.52 -15.18 10.82
N SER A 21 -10.47 -15.85 10.16
CA SER A 21 -10.96 -17.19 10.51
C SER A 21 -10.32 -18.28 9.64
N SER A 22 -10.06 -17.96 8.37
CA SER A 22 -9.19 -18.66 7.43
C SER A 22 -8.54 -17.61 6.50
N ASP A 23 -7.63 -18.03 5.63
CA ASP A 23 -6.96 -17.15 4.66
C ASP A 23 -7.96 -16.31 3.82
N ASP A 24 -9.02 -16.95 3.28
CA ASP A 24 -10.04 -16.28 2.45
C ASP A 24 -11.19 -15.62 3.23
N ASN A 25 -11.26 -15.83 4.55
CA ASN A 25 -12.36 -15.36 5.39
C ASN A 25 -11.86 -14.60 6.62
N TYR A 26 -11.83 -13.28 6.48
CA TYR A 26 -11.42 -12.33 7.51
C TYR A 26 -12.31 -11.10 7.52
N GLN A 27 -12.30 -10.40 8.65
CA GLN A 27 -12.94 -9.12 8.86
C GLN A 27 -11.88 -8.06 9.20
N VAL A 28 -12.08 -6.83 8.75
CA VAL A 28 -11.17 -5.70 8.89
C VAL A 28 -11.91 -4.55 9.55
N LEU A 29 -11.46 -4.15 10.74
CA LEU A 29 -11.92 -2.95 11.42
C LEU A 29 -10.84 -1.88 11.31
N SER A 30 -11.09 -0.78 10.59
CA SER A 30 -10.13 0.32 10.43
C SER A 30 -10.65 1.65 10.98
N SER A 31 -9.72 2.48 11.47
CA SER A 31 -9.93 3.89 11.80
C SER A 31 -8.74 4.73 11.33
N PHE A 32 -8.94 6.04 11.13
CA PHE A 32 -7.93 6.97 10.62
C PHE A 32 -8.13 8.40 11.16
N SER A 33 -7.05 9.17 11.23
CA SER A 33 -7.05 10.56 11.68
C SER A 33 -7.78 11.46 10.68
N ALA A 34 -8.69 12.30 11.17
CA ALA A 34 -9.52 13.18 10.34
C ALA A 34 -8.74 14.28 9.62
N GLN A 35 -7.53 14.64 10.09
CA GLN A 35 -6.75 15.75 9.57
C GLN A 35 -5.28 15.40 9.34
N LYS A 36 -4.65 16.10 8.39
CA LYS A 36 -3.21 16.00 8.14
C LYS A 36 -2.45 16.80 9.19
N GLY A 37 -1.56 16.13 9.92
CA GLY A 37 -0.76 16.72 11.00
C GLY A 37 -1.11 16.20 12.39
N SER A 38 -2.32 15.65 12.59
CA SER A 38 -2.78 15.12 13.89
C SER A 38 -2.33 13.67 14.15
N GLN A 39 -1.42 13.10 13.33
CA GLN A 39 -1.09 11.66 13.38
C GLN A 39 -0.58 11.20 14.75
N GLY A 40 0.16 12.05 15.46
CA GLY A 40 0.69 11.74 16.79
C GLY A 40 -0.32 11.94 17.92
N GLU A 41 -1.21 12.92 17.77
CA GLU A 41 -2.22 13.30 18.77
C GLU A 41 -3.36 12.28 18.81
N GLN A 42 -3.87 11.90 17.63
CA GLN A 42 -4.99 10.94 17.50
C GLN A 42 -4.55 9.47 17.50
N ALA A 43 -3.25 9.19 17.58
CA ALA A 43 -2.73 7.82 17.43
C ALA A 43 -3.29 6.84 18.47
N LEU A 44 -3.39 7.25 19.73
CA LEU A 44 -3.93 6.41 20.81
C LEU A 44 -5.46 6.34 20.78
N GLU A 45 -6.13 7.41 20.36
CA GLU A 45 -7.59 7.47 20.17
C GLU A 45 -8.04 6.46 19.11
N ILE A 46 -7.44 6.51 17.91
CA ILE A 46 -7.68 5.58 16.80
C ILE A 46 -7.48 4.11 17.21
N LEU A 47 -6.45 3.82 18.02
CA LEU A 47 -6.22 2.47 18.52
C LEU A 47 -7.25 2.05 19.59
N GLN A 48 -7.65 2.98 20.45
CA GLN A 48 -8.68 2.74 21.46
C GLN A 48 -10.05 2.50 20.82
N GLU A 49 -10.42 3.23 19.76
CA GLU A 49 -11.62 2.97 18.95
C GLU A 49 -11.64 1.53 18.45
N ILE A 50 -10.56 1.09 17.79
CA ILE A 50 -10.43 -0.28 17.25
C ILE A 50 -10.47 -1.34 18.37
N ALA A 51 -9.81 -1.08 19.51
CA ALA A 51 -9.74 -2.02 20.63
C ALA A 51 -11.06 -2.12 21.42
N THR A 52 -11.82 -1.02 21.53
CA THR A 52 -13.06 -0.94 22.33
C THR A 52 -14.34 -1.09 21.52
N ASP A 53 -14.24 -1.26 20.19
CA ASP A 53 -15.38 -1.41 19.29
C ASP A 53 -16.36 -2.51 19.71
N PRO A 54 -17.67 -2.24 19.84
CA PRO A 54 -18.63 -3.21 20.37
C PRO A 54 -18.86 -4.43 19.48
N THR A 55 -18.47 -4.40 18.20
CA THR A 55 -18.62 -5.52 17.25
C THR A 55 -17.37 -6.39 17.15
N ALA A 56 -16.19 -5.86 17.49
CA ALA A 56 -14.91 -6.53 17.30
C ALA A 56 -13.86 -6.21 18.39
N SER A 57 -14.29 -5.88 19.61
CA SER A 57 -13.41 -5.49 20.71
C SER A 57 -12.31 -6.53 20.97
N LYS A 58 -11.08 -6.03 21.13
CA LYS A 58 -9.87 -6.81 21.36
C LYS A 58 -8.95 -6.12 22.34
N LEU A 59 -8.58 -6.84 23.39
CA LEU A 59 -7.45 -6.45 24.24
C LEU A 59 -6.16 -6.51 23.42
N TYR A 60 -5.26 -5.54 23.60
CA TYR A 60 -3.99 -5.50 22.86
C TYR A 60 -3.12 -6.76 23.05
N ALA A 61 -3.28 -7.46 24.18
CA ALA A 61 -2.61 -8.74 24.45
C ALA A 61 -3.11 -9.91 23.57
N GLU A 62 -4.28 -9.79 22.91
CA GLU A 62 -4.81 -10.82 22.00
C GLU A 62 -4.24 -10.73 20.57
N TYR A 63 -3.54 -9.65 20.22
CA TYR A 63 -2.84 -9.56 18.95
C TYR A 63 -1.65 -10.53 18.94
N LYS A 64 -1.67 -11.47 17.98
CA LYS A 64 -0.55 -12.38 17.73
C LYS A 64 0.51 -11.75 16.83
N TYR A 65 0.10 -10.78 16.02
CA TYR A 65 0.95 -10.07 15.09
C TYR A 65 0.67 -8.56 15.13
N VAL A 66 1.71 -7.77 14.93
CA VAL A 66 1.61 -6.33 14.62
C VAL A 66 2.36 -6.10 13.32
N MET A 67 1.66 -5.67 12.28
CA MET A 67 2.27 -5.17 11.05
C MET A 67 2.37 -3.65 11.12
N PHE A 68 3.49 -3.07 10.70
CA PHE A 68 3.61 -1.62 10.64
C PHE A 68 4.35 -1.16 9.40
N ASN A 69 3.95 0.00 8.90
CA ASN A 69 4.70 0.72 7.90
C ASN A 69 5.96 1.33 8.54
N ARG A 70 7.14 0.85 8.11
CA ARG A 70 8.44 1.37 8.56
C ARG A 70 8.92 2.58 7.75
N GLY A 71 8.17 3.03 6.75
CA GLY A 71 8.61 4.01 5.76
C GLY A 71 9.09 3.36 4.45
N PRO A 72 9.58 4.13 3.48
CA PRO A 72 9.89 5.56 3.55
C PRO A 72 8.65 6.45 3.67
N GLY A 73 8.81 7.68 4.16
CA GLY A 73 7.71 8.63 4.29
C GLY A 73 8.11 9.92 5.00
N SER A 74 7.15 10.53 5.69
CA SER A 74 7.34 11.64 6.63
C SER A 74 8.25 11.21 7.78
N PHE A 75 9.21 12.07 8.11
CA PHE A 75 10.17 11.87 9.20
C PHE A 75 9.50 11.79 10.58
N VAL A 76 8.42 12.55 10.79
CA VAL A 76 7.59 12.44 12.02
C VAL A 76 6.67 11.23 11.92
N GLY A 77 6.03 11.05 10.76
CA GLY A 77 5.05 9.98 10.52
C GLY A 77 5.59 8.57 10.79
N THR A 78 6.69 8.20 10.14
CA THR A 78 7.33 6.87 10.29
C THR A 78 7.78 6.56 11.72
N ARG A 79 8.06 7.57 12.55
CA ARG A 79 8.39 7.38 13.98
C ARG A 79 7.17 7.09 14.84
N ILE A 80 5.97 7.52 14.45
CA ILE A 80 4.74 7.28 15.22
C ILE A 80 4.38 5.80 15.11
N SER A 81 4.26 5.24 13.90
CA SER A 81 4.00 3.80 13.68
C SER A 81 5.07 2.91 14.34
N THR A 82 6.34 3.29 14.23
CA THR A 82 7.44 2.57 14.89
C THR A 82 7.31 2.62 16.41
N SER A 83 7.17 3.80 17.02
CA SER A 83 7.07 3.96 18.49
C SER A 83 5.87 3.21 19.07
N LEU A 84 4.71 3.25 18.40
CA LEU A 84 3.53 2.48 18.77
C LEU A 84 3.81 0.97 18.75
N THR A 85 4.44 0.50 17.67
CA THR A 85 4.83 -0.92 17.52
C THR A 85 5.81 -1.36 18.61
N GLN A 86 6.83 -0.54 18.91
CA GLN A 86 7.77 -0.79 20.00
C GLN A 86 7.07 -0.88 21.36
N GLY A 87 6.14 0.04 21.65
CA GLY A 87 5.33 0.02 22.87
C GLY A 87 4.51 -1.27 23.00
N ILE A 88 3.77 -1.63 21.95
CA ILE A 88 2.98 -2.87 21.91
C ILE A 88 3.86 -4.11 22.06
N ALA A 89 5.00 -4.16 21.35
CA ALA A 89 5.95 -5.27 21.42
C ALA A 89 6.72 -5.36 22.74
N THR A 90 6.73 -4.29 23.54
CA THR A 90 7.26 -4.27 24.91
C THR A 90 6.23 -4.80 25.91
N VAL A 91 4.96 -4.41 25.76
CA VAL A 91 3.85 -4.85 26.63
C VAL A 91 3.42 -6.30 26.35
N ASN A 92 3.56 -6.77 25.11
CA ASN A 92 3.28 -8.15 24.71
C ASN A 92 4.55 -8.85 24.18
N PRO A 93 5.34 -9.53 25.05
CA PRO A 93 6.57 -10.22 24.65
C PRO A 93 6.41 -11.39 23.66
N GLU A 94 5.18 -11.83 23.36
CA GLU A 94 4.92 -12.91 22.39
C GLU A 94 4.42 -12.40 21.03
N VAL A 95 4.17 -11.09 20.88
CA VAL A 95 3.70 -10.53 19.61
C VAL A 95 4.80 -10.57 18.54
N LYS A 96 4.46 -11.10 17.37
CA LYS A 96 5.35 -11.12 16.21
C LYS A 96 5.19 -9.84 15.40
N VAL A 97 6.30 -9.15 15.13
CA VAL A 97 6.26 -7.89 14.39
C VAL A 97 6.57 -8.13 12.91
N ILE A 98 5.86 -7.45 12.01
CA ILE A 98 6.07 -7.49 10.56
C ILE A 98 6.31 -6.05 10.09
N ALA A 99 7.57 -5.70 9.79
CA ALA A 99 7.92 -4.38 9.28
C ALA A 99 7.87 -4.36 7.76
N VAL A 100 6.96 -3.57 7.19
CA VAL A 100 6.71 -3.49 5.74
C VAL A 100 7.03 -2.08 5.26
N SER A 101 7.54 -1.93 4.04
CA SER A 101 7.77 -0.58 3.50
C SER A 101 6.49 0.04 2.92
N SER A 102 6.44 1.38 2.89
CA SER A 102 5.40 2.13 2.19
C SER A 102 5.25 1.71 0.72
N LEU A 103 6.37 1.39 0.07
CA LEU A 103 6.40 1.07 -1.36
C LEU A 103 5.85 -0.35 -1.59
N GLU A 104 6.20 -1.30 -0.72
CA GLU A 104 5.64 -2.66 -0.72
C GLU A 104 4.14 -2.62 -0.42
N MET A 105 3.67 -1.87 0.58
CA MET A 105 2.25 -1.75 0.90
C MET A 105 1.42 -1.24 -0.29
N LEU A 106 1.88 -0.19 -0.98
CA LEU A 106 1.17 0.34 -2.15
C LEU A 106 1.21 -0.63 -3.34
N ALA A 107 2.31 -1.33 -3.58
CA ALA A 107 2.36 -2.36 -4.63
C ALA A 107 1.40 -3.53 -4.33
N GLN A 108 1.32 -3.96 -3.07
CA GLN A 108 0.46 -5.06 -2.62
C GLN A 108 -1.03 -4.68 -2.65
N GLN A 109 -1.37 -3.41 -2.44
CA GLN A 109 -2.70 -2.87 -2.69
C GLN A 109 -3.12 -3.04 -4.17
N ILE A 110 -2.23 -2.75 -5.12
CA ILE A 110 -2.51 -2.95 -6.56
C ILE A 110 -2.61 -4.44 -6.93
N ARG A 111 -1.80 -5.30 -6.31
CA ARG A 111 -1.94 -6.77 -6.43
C ARG A 111 -3.34 -7.23 -6.03
N LEU A 112 -3.89 -6.73 -4.92
CA LEU A 112 -5.26 -7.06 -4.51
C LEU A 112 -6.30 -6.61 -5.55
N LEU A 113 -6.17 -5.42 -6.14
CA LEU A 113 -7.09 -4.96 -7.19
C LEU A 113 -7.08 -5.90 -8.42
N ALA A 114 -5.90 -6.37 -8.84
CA ALA A 114 -5.80 -7.31 -9.95
C ALA A 114 -6.27 -8.73 -9.59
N LEU A 115 -6.07 -9.18 -8.35
CA LEU A 115 -6.65 -10.44 -7.87
C LEU A 115 -8.18 -10.40 -7.92
N LEU A 116 -8.81 -9.30 -7.49
CA LEU A 116 -10.25 -9.10 -7.59
C LEU A 116 -10.73 -9.12 -9.05
N ALA A 117 -10.05 -8.40 -9.95
CA ALA A 117 -10.36 -8.43 -11.38
C ALA A 117 -10.24 -9.85 -11.97
N SER A 118 -9.14 -10.55 -11.68
CA SER A 118 -8.87 -11.91 -12.16
C SER A 118 -9.89 -12.94 -11.64
N GLN A 119 -10.25 -12.89 -10.35
CA GLN A 119 -11.26 -13.77 -9.75
C GLN A 119 -12.64 -13.63 -10.42
N HIS A 120 -12.96 -12.42 -10.90
CA HIS A 120 -14.19 -12.12 -11.63
C HIS A 120 -14.05 -12.18 -13.16
N GLN A 121 -12.94 -12.73 -13.68
CA GLN A 121 -12.66 -12.90 -15.12
C GLN A 121 -12.71 -11.58 -15.90
N LEU A 122 -12.34 -10.48 -15.25
CA LEU A 122 -12.37 -9.12 -15.79
C LEU A 122 -10.98 -8.72 -16.32
N GLU A 123 -10.86 -8.60 -17.64
CA GLU A 123 -9.63 -8.16 -18.29
C GLU A 123 -9.46 -6.63 -18.20
N ILE A 124 -8.83 -6.16 -17.13
CA ILE A 124 -8.43 -4.74 -16.99
C ILE A 124 -7.09 -4.50 -17.71
N PRO A 125 -7.02 -3.60 -18.72
CA PRO A 125 -5.77 -3.33 -19.47
C PRO A 125 -4.57 -2.91 -18.62
N ALA A 126 -4.84 -2.31 -17.46
CA ALA A 126 -3.82 -1.91 -16.50
C ALA A 126 -3.13 -3.10 -15.80
N PHE A 127 -3.77 -4.28 -15.74
CA PHE A 127 -3.25 -5.48 -15.07
C PHE A 127 -2.86 -6.60 -16.04
N THR A 128 -3.44 -6.62 -17.24
CA THR A 128 -3.19 -7.67 -18.25
C THR A 128 -1.77 -7.57 -18.84
N ASN A 129 -1.09 -8.71 -18.95
CA ASN A 129 0.26 -8.88 -19.54
C ASN A 129 1.38 -8.00 -18.94
N LYS A 130 1.18 -7.45 -17.73
CA LYS A 130 2.19 -6.66 -17.02
C LYS A 130 3.27 -7.57 -16.42
N THR A 131 4.50 -7.07 -16.39
CA THR A 131 5.67 -7.80 -15.85
C THR A 131 6.21 -7.14 -14.58
N LYS A 132 5.88 -5.86 -14.32
CA LYS A 132 6.34 -5.13 -13.12
C LYS A 132 5.32 -4.11 -12.62
N ILE A 133 5.36 -3.85 -11.32
CA ILE A 133 4.93 -2.57 -10.72
C ILE A 133 6.17 -1.69 -10.53
N PHE A 134 6.02 -0.40 -10.77
CA PHE A 134 6.96 0.62 -10.33
C PHE A 134 6.23 1.68 -9.49
N VAL A 135 6.55 1.69 -8.20
CA VAL A 135 5.97 2.60 -7.22
C VAL A 135 6.82 3.87 -7.16
N ALA A 136 6.19 5.05 -7.18
CA ALA A 136 6.83 6.33 -6.93
C ALA A 136 5.97 7.22 -6.03
N ILE A 137 6.44 7.49 -4.81
CA ILE A 137 5.76 8.36 -3.84
C ILE A 137 6.58 9.64 -3.64
N ASP A 138 5.91 10.80 -3.68
CA ASP A 138 6.51 12.12 -3.53
C ASP A 138 7.23 12.26 -2.18
N ALA A 139 8.52 12.55 -2.22
CA ALA A 139 9.34 12.79 -1.03
C ALA A 139 9.42 14.28 -0.66
N ASN A 140 8.68 15.15 -1.38
CA ASN A 140 8.86 16.60 -1.46
C ASN A 140 10.20 17.00 -2.10
N MET A 141 10.45 18.30 -2.25
CA MET A 141 11.71 18.88 -2.77
C MET A 141 12.12 18.42 -4.19
N GLY A 142 11.17 17.91 -4.99
CA GLY A 142 11.46 17.41 -6.34
C GLY A 142 12.10 16.02 -6.35
N GLU A 143 11.93 15.26 -5.26
CA GLU A 143 12.42 13.89 -5.10
C GLU A 143 11.26 12.91 -4.94
N SER A 144 11.51 11.62 -5.17
CA SER A 144 10.51 10.56 -5.03
C SER A 144 11.15 9.29 -4.47
N TYR A 145 10.47 8.68 -3.50
CA TYR A 145 10.77 7.33 -3.03
C TYR A 145 10.27 6.33 -4.06
N VAL A 146 11.13 5.43 -4.53
CA VAL A 146 10.82 4.51 -5.62
C VAL A 146 11.26 3.07 -5.34
N ALA A 147 10.48 2.13 -5.85
CA ALA A 147 10.83 0.71 -5.90
C ALA A 147 10.15 0.05 -7.10
N SER A 148 10.79 -0.98 -7.67
CA SER A 148 10.15 -1.86 -8.64
C SER A 148 9.88 -3.22 -8.01
N PHE A 149 8.77 -3.83 -8.40
CA PHE A 149 8.38 -5.18 -7.99
C PHE A 149 8.12 -6.01 -9.25
N ASN A 150 8.71 -7.20 -9.32
CA ASN A 150 8.39 -8.19 -10.35
C ASN A 150 6.95 -8.66 -10.15
N TRP A 151 6.13 -8.52 -11.19
CA TRP A 151 4.75 -8.94 -11.21
C TRP A 151 4.66 -10.27 -11.96
N HIS A 152 4.33 -11.35 -11.25
CA HIS A 152 4.18 -12.64 -11.89
C HIS A 152 3.15 -13.51 -11.18
N GLN A 153 2.54 -14.42 -11.93
CA GLN A 153 1.64 -15.44 -11.42
C GLN A 153 2.44 -16.70 -11.06
N LEU A 154 2.13 -17.31 -9.92
CA LEU A 154 2.65 -18.64 -9.58
C LEU A 154 2.12 -19.67 -10.57
N LYS A 155 3.00 -20.57 -11.03
CA LYS A 155 2.61 -21.66 -11.93
C LYS A 155 1.50 -22.50 -11.31
N ASP A 156 0.51 -22.84 -12.12
CA ASP A 156 -0.61 -23.72 -11.77
C ASP A 156 -1.51 -23.22 -10.63
N THR A 157 -1.45 -21.92 -10.29
CA THR A 157 -2.35 -21.26 -9.32
C THR A 157 -2.87 -19.93 -9.88
N ASN A 158 -3.91 -19.37 -9.26
CA ASN A 158 -4.37 -18.00 -9.53
C ASN A 158 -3.68 -16.95 -8.62
N GLU A 159 -2.59 -17.32 -7.93
CA GLU A 159 -1.87 -16.43 -7.03
C GLU A 159 -0.88 -15.56 -7.81
N LEU A 160 -1.02 -14.24 -7.66
CA LEU A 160 0.00 -13.26 -8.07
C LEU A 160 1.01 -13.09 -6.93
N ILE A 161 2.29 -12.94 -7.24
CA ILE A 161 3.36 -12.62 -6.28
C ILE A 161 4.11 -11.34 -6.72
N LEU A 162 4.58 -10.59 -5.72
CA LEU A 162 5.45 -9.42 -5.89
C LEU A 162 6.80 -9.66 -5.20
N ASP A 163 7.88 -9.65 -5.98
CA ASP A 163 9.25 -9.65 -5.46
C ASP A 163 9.92 -8.29 -5.72
N LEU A 164 10.64 -7.74 -4.73
CA LEU A 164 11.38 -6.50 -4.92
C LEU A 164 12.50 -6.69 -5.98
N ALA A 165 12.43 -5.92 -7.05
CA ALA A 165 13.42 -5.90 -8.13
C ALA A 165 14.44 -4.78 -7.89
N GLY A 166 15.65 -5.16 -7.48
CA GLY A 166 16.72 -4.22 -7.13
C GLY A 166 16.60 -3.74 -5.69
N LYS A 167 16.51 -2.43 -5.46
CA LYS A 167 16.42 -1.82 -4.12
C LYS A 167 15.53 -0.58 -4.11
N GLU A 168 14.89 -0.32 -2.97
CA GLU A 168 14.21 0.95 -2.72
C GLU A 168 15.21 2.11 -2.74
N GLN A 169 14.85 3.21 -3.41
CA GLN A 169 15.75 4.33 -3.69
C GLN A 169 15.02 5.67 -3.55
N LEU A 170 15.78 6.75 -3.36
CA LEU A 170 15.31 8.13 -3.47
C LEU A 170 15.90 8.70 -4.77
N ILE A 171 15.05 9.09 -5.70
CA ILE A 171 15.47 9.65 -7.00
C ILE A 171 14.96 11.07 -7.17
N LYS A 172 15.57 11.82 -8.09
CA LYS A 172 15.11 13.18 -8.47
C LYS A 172 14.05 13.10 -9.57
N LYS A 173 13.20 14.12 -9.67
CA LYS A 173 12.18 14.26 -10.73
C LYS A 173 12.73 14.00 -12.15
N ALA A 174 13.93 14.48 -12.46
CA ALA A 174 14.55 14.27 -13.78
C ALA A 174 14.85 12.79 -14.09
N GLU A 175 15.12 11.96 -13.08
CA GLU A 175 15.30 10.51 -13.25
C GLU A 175 13.93 9.80 -13.40
N LEU A 176 12.89 10.31 -12.72
CA LEU A 176 11.52 9.83 -12.90
C LEU A 176 11.03 10.03 -14.35
N GLU A 177 11.45 11.10 -15.03
CA GLU A 177 11.20 11.34 -16.46
C GLU A 177 11.83 10.27 -17.36
N GLN A 178 13.11 9.95 -17.10
CA GLN A 178 13.83 8.91 -17.83
C GLN A 178 13.20 7.53 -17.58
N ILE A 179 12.69 7.26 -16.38
CA ILE A 179 11.93 6.03 -16.07
C ILE A 179 10.61 5.98 -16.83
N TYR A 180 9.88 7.09 -16.94
CA TYR A 180 8.65 7.15 -17.75
C TYR A 180 8.95 6.79 -19.21
N LEU A 181 9.95 7.43 -19.82
CA LEU A 181 10.36 7.16 -21.20
C LEU A 181 10.88 5.73 -21.40
N ALA A 182 11.64 5.19 -20.42
CA ALA A 182 12.16 3.82 -20.44
C ALA A 182 11.09 2.72 -20.31
N THR A 183 9.89 3.06 -19.84
CA THR A 183 8.82 2.08 -19.54
C THR A 183 7.57 2.22 -20.40
N GLN A 184 7.21 3.44 -20.81
CA GLN A 184 5.96 3.73 -21.55
C GLN A 184 6.17 4.12 -23.02
N SER A 185 7.42 4.26 -23.50
CA SER A 185 7.66 4.51 -24.93
C SER A 185 7.37 3.28 -25.79
N SER A 186 6.83 3.53 -27.00
CA SER A 186 6.69 2.52 -28.05
C SER A 186 8.01 2.25 -28.81
N ASP A 187 9.00 3.14 -28.71
CA ASP A 187 10.33 2.95 -29.29
C ASP A 187 11.21 2.08 -28.38
N LEU A 188 11.37 0.81 -28.76
CA LEU A 188 12.19 -0.15 -28.03
C LEU A 188 13.69 0.18 -28.06
N ALA A 189 14.20 0.82 -29.12
CA ALA A 189 15.61 1.19 -29.20
C ALA A 189 15.91 2.37 -28.25
N MET A 190 14.99 3.34 -28.16
CA MET A 190 15.06 4.40 -27.15
C MET A 190 14.96 3.84 -25.73
N ARG A 191 14.07 2.86 -25.48
CA ARG A 191 13.99 2.17 -24.18
C ARG A 191 15.31 1.49 -23.82
N GLU A 192 15.90 0.73 -24.74
CA GLU A 192 17.20 0.06 -24.55
C GLU A 192 18.31 1.06 -24.21
N GLN A 193 18.40 2.17 -24.97
CA GLN A 193 19.37 3.23 -24.73
C GLN A 193 19.22 3.83 -23.32
N ILE A 194 18.00 4.19 -22.90
CA ILE A 194 17.76 4.84 -21.60
C ILE A 194 18.01 3.85 -20.44
N ILE A 195 17.56 2.59 -20.57
CA ILE A 195 17.76 1.53 -19.57
C ILE A 195 19.26 1.27 -19.35
N ALA A 196 20.03 1.14 -20.44
CA ALA A 196 21.46 0.93 -20.38
C ALA A 196 22.20 2.15 -19.80
N ALA A 197 21.90 3.36 -20.30
CA ALA A 197 22.60 4.59 -19.89
C ALA A 197 22.41 4.93 -18.39
N ASN A 198 21.26 4.59 -17.81
CA ASN A 198 20.94 4.87 -16.40
C ASN A 198 21.11 3.65 -15.47
N ASN A 199 21.55 2.51 -16.01
CA ASN A 199 21.70 1.22 -15.32
C ASN A 199 20.40 0.74 -14.63
N TYR A 200 19.25 0.89 -15.30
CA TYR A 200 17.95 0.53 -14.71
C TYR A 200 17.73 -0.98 -14.57
N THR A 201 18.44 -1.81 -15.35
CA THR A 201 18.45 -3.26 -15.16
C THR A 201 19.00 -3.64 -13.77
N HIS A 202 20.06 -2.99 -13.29
CA HIS A 202 20.56 -3.24 -11.94
C HIS A 202 19.74 -2.52 -10.85
N LYS A 203 19.33 -1.26 -11.08
CA LYS A 203 18.60 -0.47 -10.08
C LYS A 203 17.19 -1.01 -9.79
N PHE A 204 16.48 -1.44 -10.84
CA PHE A 204 15.03 -1.70 -10.83
C PHE A 204 14.65 -3.01 -11.56
N GLY A 205 15.63 -3.78 -12.05
CA GLY A 205 15.36 -5.02 -12.80
C GLY A 205 14.75 -4.80 -14.19
N PHE A 206 14.80 -3.59 -14.76
CA PHE A 206 14.14 -3.30 -16.04
C PHE A 206 14.81 -3.95 -17.26
N GLU A 207 13.97 -4.49 -18.13
CA GLU A 207 14.26 -5.01 -19.45
C GLU A 207 13.50 -4.23 -20.54
N VAL A 208 14.00 -4.27 -21.77
CA VAL A 208 13.46 -3.51 -22.92
C VAL A 208 12.01 -3.87 -23.25
N LYS A 209 11.59 -5.11 -22.94
CA LYS A 209 10.25 -5.64 -23.25
C LYS A 209 9.26 -5.57 -22.10
N ASP A 210 9.67 -5.07 -20.92
CA ASP A 210 8.79 -5.00 -19.76
C ASP A 210 7.53 -4.17 -20.04
N GLN A 211 6.43 -4.58 -19.41
CA GLN A 211 5.22 -3.79 -19.30
C GLN A 211 5.03 -3.40 -17.83
N VAL A 212 5.17 -2.11 -17.54
CA VAL A 212 5.29 -1.60 -16.17
C VAL A 212 4.06 -0.78 -15.77
N ILE A 213 3.46 -1.14 -14.64
CA ILE A 213 2.41 -0.36 -13.99
C ILE A 213 3.06 0.77 -13.18
N LEU A 214 2.73 2.02 -13.47
CA LEU A 214 3.25 3.19 -12.73
C LEU A 214 2.23 3.65 -11.68
N VAL A 215 2.57 3.54 -10.38
CA VAL A 215 1.65 3.83 -9.26
C VAL A 215 2.29 4.72 -8.20
N GLY A 216 1.49 5.53 -7.50
CA GLY A 216 1.93 6.46 -6.47
C GLY A 216 1.86 7.93 -6.89
N ASN A 217 1.62 8.80 -5.90
CA ASN A 217 1.30 10.22 -6.14
C ASN A 217 2.41 11.06 -6.82
N ALA A 218 3.66 10.58 -6.86
CA ALA A 218 4.70 11.27 -7.63
C ALA A 218 4.38 11.25 -9.13
N TRP A 219 3.77 10.17 -9.63
CA TRP A 219 3.34 10.06 -11.01
C TRP A 219 2.21 11.05 -11.34
N ASN A 220 1.23 11.21 -10.45
CA ASN A 220 0.14 12.17 -10.63
C ASN A 220 0.68 13.62 -10.63
N LYS A 221 1.56 13.93 -9.67
CA LYS A 221 2.17 15.25 -9.50
C LYS A 221 3.10 15.67 -10.64
N TYR A 222 3.82 14.73 -11.25
CA TYR A 222 4.86 15.02 -12.24
C TYR A 222 4.50 14.62 -13.68
N TYR A 223 3.54 13.70 -13.87
CA TYR A 223 3.05 13.18 -15.15
C TYR A 223 1.49 13.11 -15.18
N PRO A 224 0.78 14.23 -14.95
CA PRO A 224 -0.70 14.26 -14.87
C PRO A 224 -1.43 13.91 -16.18
N ALA A 225 -0.71 13.75 -17.29
CA ALA A 225 -1.24 13.32 -18.59
C ALA A 225 -0.48 12.10 -19.19
N GLY A 226 0.08 11.25 -18.32
CA GLY A 226 0.80 10.04 -18.73
C GLY A 226 -0.10 8.85 -19.04
N GLN A 227 0.48 7.64 -18.95
CA GLN A 227 -0.25 6.36 -18.83
C GLN A 227 -0.02 5.74 -17.45
N THR A 228 -0.24 6.52 -16.39
CA THR A 228 -0.13 6.03 -15.00
C THR A 228 -1.31 5.12 -14.65
N LEU A 229 -1.22 4.41 -13.53
CA LEU A 229 -2.30 3.53 -13.09
C LEU A 229 -3.59 4.31 -12.81
N VAL A 230 -3.53 5.49 -12.16
CA VAL A 230 -4.75 6.28 -11.92
C VAL A 230 -5.40 6.68 -13.24
N GLN A 231 -4.64 7.10 -14.24
CA GLN A 231 -5.18 7.48 -15.55
C GLN A 231 -5.83 6.29 -16.28
N GLN A 232 -5.27 5.09 -16.14
CA GLN A 232 -5.84 3.86 -16.70
C GLN A 232 -7.08 3.37 -15.94
N LEU A 233 -7.15 3.58 -14.62
CA LEU A 233 -8.33 3.24 -13.81
C LEU A 233 -9.45 4.29 -13.87
N SER A 234 -9.11 5.53 -14.19
CA SER A 234 -10.08 6.63 -14.42
C SER A 234 -10.65 6.67 -15.84
N ASP A 235 -10.39 5.66 -16.67
CA ASP A 235 -11.25 5.39 -17.82
C ASP A 235 -12.65 4.96 -17.34
N GLU A 236 -13.71 5.54 -17.91
CA GLU A 236 -15.08 5.31 -17.42
C GLU A 236 -15.51 3.84 -17.51
N VAL A 237 -15.07 3.11 -18.53
CA VAL A 237 -15.41 1.69 -18.71
C VAL A 237 -14.70 0.84 -17.67
N VAL A 238 -13.39 1.06 -17.50
CA VAL A 238 -12.57 0.39 -16.48
C VAL A 238 -13.11 0.66 -15.07
N ALA A 239 -13.39 1.93 -14.74
CA ALA A 239 -13.90 2.34 -13.45
C ALA A 239 -15.21 1.63 -13.11
N ARG A 240 -16.22 1.71 -14.00
CA ARG A 240 -17.55 1.10 -13.82
C ARG A 240 -17.51 -0.42 -13.68
N GLN A 241 -16.51 -1.09 -14.24
CA GLN A 241 -16.34 -2.54 -14.13
C GLN A 241 -15.61 -2.96 -12.84
N LEU A 242 -14.56 -2.23 -12.44
CA LEU A 242 -13.71 -2.59 -11.31
C LEU A 242 -14.29 -2.14 -9.96
N TYR A 243 -14.92 -0.97 -9.88
CA TYR A 243 -15.46 -0.42 -8.63
C TYR A 243 -16.49 -1.33 -7.93
N PRO A 244 -17.46 -1.98 -8.62
CA PRO A 244 -18.36 -2.94 -7.99
C PRO A 244 -17.64 -4.11 -7.31
N LEU A 245 -16.49 -4.55 -7.84
CA LEU A 245 -15.69 -5.63 -7.25
C LEU A 245 -15.00 -5.17 -5.96
N ILE A 246 -14.48 -3.94 -5.94
CA ILE A 246 -13.84 -3.36 -4.75
C ILE A 246 -14.90 -3.03 -3.68
N SER A 247 -16.07 -2.51 -4.09
CA SER A 247 -17.21 -2.29 -3.19
C SER A 247 -17.71 -3.62 -2.59
N GLY A 248 -17.86 -4.68 -3.41
CA GLY A 248 -18.22 -6.01 -2.93
C GLY A 248 -17.18 -6.63 -1.99
N TYR A 249 -15.88 -6.46 -2.29
CA TYR A 249 -14.78 -6.82 -1.39
C TYR A 249 -14.93 -6.11 -0.03
N PHE A 250 -15.14 -4.80 -0.03
CA PHE A 250 -15.31 -4.03 1.19
C PHE A 250 -16.59 -4.38 1.96
N GLN A 251 -17.72 -4.60 1.28
CA GLN A 251 -18.95 -5.05 1.94
C GLN A 251 -18.80 -6.44 2.59
N LYS A 252 -17.97 -7.32 2.02
CA LYS A 252 -17.68 -8.66 2.57
C LYS A 252 -16.68 -8.61 3.73
N HIS A 253 -15.69 -7.72 3.67
CA HIS A 253 -14.51 -7.77 4.53
C HIS A 253 -14.35 -6.58 5.50
N LEU A 254 -14.93 -5.40 5.26
CA LEU A 254 -14.86 -4.28 6.20
C LEU A 254 -16.01 -4.32 7.21
N LEU A 255 -15.65 -4.27 8.48
CA LEU A 255 -16.54 -3.86 9.56
C LEU A 255 -16.59 -2.33 9.54
N ILE A 256 -17.53 -1.75 8.79
CA ILE A 256 -17.61 -0.29 8.59
C ILE A 256 -17.99 0.41 9.92
N PRO A 257 -17.27 1.46 10.36
CA PRO A 257 -17.59 2.31 11.51
C PRO A 257 -18.87 3.08 11.33
N LYS A 258 -19.94 2.36 11.59
CA LYS A 258 -21.21 2.94 11.93
C LYS A 258 -20.99 3.97 13.11
N LEU A 259 -21.60 5.18 13.20
CA LEU A 259 -21.83 5.99 14.44
C LEU A 259 -23.12 6.88 14.48
N GLU A 260 -24.02 6.69 15.47
CA GLU A 260 -25.07 7.63 16.00
C GLU A 260 -25.15 7.50 17.54
N GLN A 261 -25.35 8.59 18.28
CA GLN A 261 -25.55 8.60 19.76
C GLN A 261 -24.52 7.77 20.56
N ASN A 262 -23.23 7.83 20.20
CA ASN A 262 -22.14 6.98 20.73
C ASN A 262 -22.32 5.45 20.50
N GLN A 263 -23.20 5.02 19.60
CA GLN A 263 -23.36 3.64 19.13
C GLN A 263 -23.15 3.53 17.62
N ARG A 264 -22.85 2.35 17.10
CA ARG A 264 -22.44 2.17 15.69
C ARG A 264 -23.63 2.35 14.67
N VAL A 265 -23.80 3.50 13.93
CA VAL A 265 -24.65 3.73 12.68
C VAL A 265 -23.96 4.29 11.35
N THR A 266 -23.90 3.52 10.24
CA THR A 266 -23.45 3.89 8.85
C THR A 266 -24.68 3.78 7.90
N ILE A 267 -24.72 4.31 6.66
CA ILE A 267 -23.71 4.32 5.57
C ILE A 267 -23.92 5.52 4.63
N GLU A 268 -23.11 6.58 4.72
CA GLU A 268 -23.09 7.67 3.70
C GLU A 268 -21.70 8.24 3.34
N GLU A 269 -20.61 8.03 4.11
CA GLU A 269 -19.27 8.59 3.77
C GLU A 269 -18.25 7.63 3.10
N ASP A 270 -18.47 6.30 3.14
CA ASP A 270 -17.60 5.31 2.47
C ASP A 270 -18.13 4.88 1.07
N LEU A 271 -19.30 5.40 0.68
CA LEU A 271 -19.67 5.53 -0.74
C LEU A 271 -19.02 6.82 -1.23
N MET A 272 -17.83 6.71 -1.82
CA MET A 272 -17.31 7.80 -2.62
C MET A 272 -18.22 7.96 -3.83
N ASP A 273 -19.12 8.94 -3.78
CA ASP A 273 -19.97 9.35 -4.91
C ASP A 273 -19.14 9.62 -6.18
N ASP A 274 -17.89 10.06 -6.00
CA ASP A 274 -16.88 10.14 -7.04
C ASP A 274 -15.97 8.89 -7.06
N ILE A 275 -16.30 8.00 -7.98
CA ILE A 275 -15.53 6.80 -8.34
C ILE A 275 -14.07 7.08 -8.72
N PHE A 276 -13.76 8.27 -9.26
CA PHE A 276 -12.42 8.65 -9.69
C PHE A 276 -11.57 9.16 -8.53
N ALA A 277 -12.17 9.92 -7.60
CA ALA A 277 -11.51 10.29 -6.34
C ALA A 277 -11.13 9.04 -5.52
N PHE A 278 -11.95 7.98 -5.60
CA PHE A 278 -11.62 6.68 -5.02
C PHE A 278 -10.39 6.04 -5.67
N PHE A 279 -10.33 5.96 -7.00
CA PHE A 279 -9.16 5.41 -7.70
C PHE A 279 -7.89 6.24 -7.49
N GLU A 280 -8.01 7.56 -7.35
CA GLU A 280 -6.89 8.43 -6.94
C GLU A 280 -6.40 8.02 -5.53
N GLN A 281 -7.27 8.01 -4.51
CA GLN A 281 -6.86 7.63 -3.15
C GLN A 281 -6.14 6.28 -3.10
N ILE A 282 -6.68 5.25 -3.76
CA ILE A 282 -6.12 3.88 -3.68
C ILE A 282 -4.93 3.62 -4.63
N THR A 283 -4.52 4.61 -5.43
CA THR A 283 -3.31 4.52 -6.26
C THR A 283 -2.23 5.51 -5.84
N GLU A 284 -2.54 6.48 -4.98
CA GLU A 284 -1.58 7.50 -4.53
C GLU A 284 -0.69 7.07 -3.37
N LEU A 285 -1.28 6.44 -2.34
CA LEU A 285 -0.64 6.16 -1.05
C LEU A 285 -1.12 4.81 -0.47
N PRO A 286 -0.34 4.20 0.45
CA PRO A 286 -0.78 3.00 1.18
C PRO A 286 -2.10 3.23 1.94
N ASP A 287 -3.03 2.28 1.87
CA ASP A 287 -4.23 2.23 2.71
C ASP A 287 -4.26 0.88 3.46
N VAL A 288 -4.42 0.95 4.78
CA VAL A 288 -4.30 -0.24 5.65
C VAL A 288 -5.41 -1.28 5.45
N ARG A 289 -6.45 -0.98 4.65
CA ARG A 289 -7.59 -1.87 4.35
C ARG A 289 -7.35 -2.91 3.24
N PHE A 290 -6.26 -2.80 2.48
CA PHE A 290 -5.99 -3.63 1.30
C PHE A 290 -4.91 -4.71 1.49
N LEU A 291 -4.49 -4.99 2.73
CA LEU A 291 -3.22 -5.67 2.99
C LEU A 291 -3.37 -7.14 3.41
N ALA A 292 -4.55 -7.74 3.33
CA ALA A 292 -4.76 -9.14 3.70
C ALA A 292 -3.83 -10.13 2.97
N PRO A 293 -3.63 -10.06 1.63
CA PRO A 293 -2.73 -11.00 0.94
C PRO A 293 -1.29 -10.88 1.47
N LEU A 294 -0.82 -9.65 1.69
CA LEU A 294 0.51 -9.38 2.24
C LEU A 294 0.67 -9.92 3.67
N ILE A 295 -0.33 -9.73 4.53
CA ILE A 295 -0.32 -10.27 5.90
C ILE A 295 -0.22 -11.80 5.88
N ILE A 296 -1.00 -12.46 5.02
CA ILE A 296 -0.97 -13.92 4.86
C ILE A 296 0.43 -14.38 4.41
N ASP A 297 0.99 -13.75 3.37
CA ASP A 297 2.29 -14.13 2.81
C ASP A 297 3.43 -13.96 3.82
N LYS A 298 3.49 -12.81 4.51
CA LYS A 298 4.50 -12.55 5.55
C LYS A 298 4.41 -13.56 6.70
N ILE A 299 3.20 -13.95 7.10
CA ILE A 299 2.99 -14.95 8.15
C ILE A 299 3.38 -16.36 7.66
N LYS A 300 3.03 -16.75 6.43
CA LYS A 300 3.41 -18.03 5.81
C LYS A 300 4.93 -18.16 5.64
N ALA A 301 5.59 -17.10 5.16
CA ALA A 301 7.04 -17.02 5.00
C ALA A 301 7.81 -16.89 6.34
N GLN A 302 7.11 -16.60 7.44
CA GLN A 302 7.69 -16.24 8.73
C GLN A 302 8.63 -15.03 8.68
N ASP A 303 8.31 -14.06 7.81
CA ASP A 303 9.03 -12.79 7.64
C ASP A 303 8.71 -11.85 8.82
N PHE A 304 9.33 -12.15 9.97
CA PHE A 304 9.14 -11.43 11.23
C PHE A 304 10.37 -10.58 11.57
N THR A 305 10.11 -9.35 11.97
CA THR A 305 11.12 -8.38 12.42
C THR A 305 11.46 -8.61 13.88
N SER A 306 12.75 -8.75 14.18
CA SER A 306 13.27 -8.82 15.56
C SER A 306 12.94 -7.54 16.35
N ARG A 307 12.70 -7.65 17.66
CA ARG A 307 12.46 -6.49 18.54
C ARG A 307 13.51 -5.39 18.44
N LEU A 308 14.78 -5.78 18.27
CA LEU A 308 15.89 -4.84 18.16
C LEU A 308 15.92 -4.09 16.82
N ASN A 309 15.16 -4.56 15.83
CA ASN A 309 15.12 -4.04 14.46
C ASN A 309 13.75 -3.40 14.15
N ILE A 310 12.93 -3.11 15.16
CA ILE A 310 11.70 -2.32 15.01
C ILE A 310 12.13 -0.85 14.87
N GLU A 311 12.58 -0.47 13.69
CA GLU A 311 13.11 0.87 13.39
C GLU A 311 12.52 1.45 12.09
N PRO A 312 12.37 2.77 11.99
CA PRO A 312 11.96 3.44 10.77
C PRO A 312 13.08 3.42 9.73
N THR A 313 12.74 3.10 8.49
CA THR A 313 13.65 3.11 7.34
C THR A 313 13.68 4.50 6.69
N TYR A 314 14.84 5.16 6.75
CA TYR A 314 15.10 6.40 6.03
C TYR A 314 15.92 6.12 4.78
N ILE A 315 15.32 6.28 3.59
CA ILE A 315 16.03 6.25 2.32
C ILE A 315 16.69 7.62 2.03
N ARG A 316 16.21 8.70 2.68
CA ARG A 316 16.82 10.02 2.63
C ARG A 316 17.89 10.14 3.72
N ASP A 317 19.16 10.15 3.31
CA ASP A 317 20.33 10.20 4.21
C ASP A 317 20.41 11.47 5.09
N LYS A 318 19.75 12.57 4.71
CA LYS A 318 19.78 13.85 5.44
C LYS A 318 18.45 14.58 5.39
N VAL A 319 18.01 15.14 6.51
CA VAL A 319 16.92 16.14 6.53
C VAL A 319 17.47 17.43 5.93
N THR A 320 17.05 17.74 4.70
CA THR A 320 17.23 19.07 4.10
C THR A 320 16.20 20.02 4.72
N TYR A 321 16.68 20.92 5.58
CA TYR A 321 15.93 22.09 6.07
C TYR A 321 15.91 23.19 5.01
#